data_AF-A0A2E7MX52-F1
#
_entry.id   AF-A0A2E7MX52-F1
#
_cell.length_a   1.000
_cell.length_b   1.000
_cell.length_c   1.000
_cell.angle_alpha   90.00
_cell.angle_beta   90.00
_cell.angle_gamma   90.00
#
_symmetry.space_group_name_H-M   'P 1'
#
loop_
_entity.id
_entity.type
_entity.pdbx_description
1 polymer ?
#
loop_
_entity_poly.entity_id
_entity_poly.type
_entity_poly.pdbx_seq_one_letter_code
_entity_poly.pdbx_strand_id
1 'polypeptide(L)'
;MWLWIVSSIAGSLLGAATTRWFKDTKAGVWCYKKYEAIAVWATDRYGIDILNKEDIAWRTKYPNVAKRTDELEERINFLELEIRRLQKGKGDGK
;
A
#
# COMPACT_ATOMS: atom_id res chain seq x y z
N MET A 1 -6.13 40.98 21.03
CA MET A 1 -6.19 39.54 21.38
C MET A 1 -6.97 38.66 20.38
N TRP A 2 -7.76 39.20 19.43
CA TRP A 2 -8.59 38.42 18.50
C TRP A 2 -7.96 38.07 17.13
N LEU A 3 -6.99 38.86 16.67
CA LEU A 3 -6.35 38.70 15.35
C LEU A 3 -5.57 37.39 15.25
N TRP A 4 -5.00 36.92 16.37
CA TRP A 4 -4.29 35.65 16.42
C TRP A 4 -5.22 34.46 16.23
N ILE A 5 -6.41 34.48 16.83
CA ILE A 5 -7.40 33.40 16.70
C ILE A 5 -7.93 33.34 15.27
N VAL A 6 -8.28 34.49 14.67
CA VAL A 6 -8.76 34.56 13.28
C VAL A 6 -7.66 34.13 12.31
N SER A 7 -6.41 34.54 12.54
CA SER A 7 -5.25 34.12 11.75
C SER A 7 -4.98 32.62 11.86
N SER A 8 -5.13 32.01 13.04
CA SER A 8 -4.98 30.56 13.22
C SER A 8 -6.08 29.76 12.50
N ILE A 9 -7.33 30.24 12.53
CA ILE A 9 -8.45 29.58 11.83
C ILE A 9 -8.32 29.75 10.31
N ALA A 10 -8.00 30.97 9.85
CA ALA A 10 -7.77 31.25 8.44
C ALA A 10 -6.56 30.47 7.90
N GLY A 11 -5.47 30.37 8.67
CA GLY A 11 -4.29 29.57 8.33
C GLY A 11 -4.58 28.07 8.27
N SER A 12 -5.42 27.54 9.16
CA SER A 12 -5.86 26.14 9.12
C SER A 12 -6.75 25.86 7.90
N LEU A 13 -7.66 26.77 7.57
CA LEU A 13 -8.56 26.64 6.42
C LEU A 13 -7.83 26.80 5.08
N LEU A 14 -6.93 27.79 4.98
CA LEU A 14 -6.03 27.96 3.84
C LEU A 14 -5.06 26.79 3.70
N GLY A 15 -4.55 26.26 4.80
CA GLY A 15 -3.72 25.04 4.80
C GLY A 15 -4.49 23.85 4.23
N ALA A 16 -5.70 23.59 4.73
CA ALA A 16 -6.54 22.48 4.26
C ALA A 16 -6.98 22.65 2.78
N ALA A 17 -7.35 23.86 2.37
CA ALA A 17 -7.71 24.17 0.98
C ALA A 17 -6.50 24.07 0.04
N THR A 18 -5.33 24.56 0.48
CA THR A 18 -4.07 24.44 -0.24
C THR A 18 -3.68 22.98 -0.37
N THR A 19 -3.77 22.14 0.66
CA THR A 19 -3.49 20.70 0.54
C THR A 19 -4.38 20.02 -0.51
N ARG A 20 -5.67 20.37 -0.58
CA ARG A 20 -6.61 19.81 -1.57
C ARG A 20 -6.30 20.27 -2.99
N TRP A 21 -5.98 21.56 -3.18
CA TRP A 21 -5.60 22.13 -4.48
C TRP A 21 -4.18 21.71 -4.92
N PHE A 22 -3.27 21.53 -3.96
CA PHE A 22 -1.88 21.12 -4.18
C PHE A 22 -1.78 19.63 -4.57
N LYS A 23 -2.75 18.81 -4.17
CA LYS A 23 -2.87 17.41 -4.56
C LYS A 23 -3.18 17.23 -6.05
N ASP A 24 -4.02 18.10 -6.62
CA ASP A 24 -4.46 18.03 -8.02
C ASP A 24 -3.57 18.83 -8.98
N THR A 25 -2.59 19.58 -8.47
CA THR A 25 -1.66 20.35 -9.31
C THR A 25 -0.54 19.46 -9.85
N LYS A 26 -0.16 19.70 -11.11
CA LYS A 26 0.93 18.97 -11.80
C LYS A 26 2.26 19.01 -11.02
N ALA A 27 2.51 20.06 -10.25
CA ALA A 27 3.68 20.19 -9.39
C ALA A 27 3.65 19.25 -8.16
N GLY A 28 2.48 19.03 -7.56
CA GLY A 28 2.31 18.10 -6.43
C GLY A 28 2.54 16.65 -6.86
N VAL A 29 1.96 16.26 -7.99
CA VAL A 29 2.19 14.93 -8.60
C VAL A 29 3.66 14.75 -8.99
N TRP A 30 4.31 15.79 -9.53
CA TRP A 30 5.74 15.74 -9.87
C TRP A 30 6.62 15.58 -8.61
N CYS A 31 6.31 16.31 -7.54
CA CYS A 31 7.05 16.22 -6.27
C CYS A 31 6.87 14.86 -5.62
N TYR A 32 5.64 14.32 -5.62
CA TYR A 32 5.35 12.97 -5.13
C TYR A 32 6.12 11.90 -5.92
N LYS A 33 6.13 11.99 -7.26
CA LYS A 33 6.91 11.08 -8.12
C LYS A 33 8.42 11.17 -7.87
N LYS A 34 8.94 12.36 -7.59
CA LYS A 34 10.36 12.54 -7.22
C LYS A 34 10.68 11.96 -5.86
N TYR A 35 9.81 12.17 -4.87
CA TYR A 35 9.93 11.56 -3.55
C TYR A 35 9.90 10.03 -3.62
N GLU A 36 8.96 9.46 -4.38
CA GLU A 36 8.86 8.02 -4.63
C GLU A 36 10.14 7.46 -5.26
N ALA A 37 10.72 8.15 -6.26
CA ALA A 37 11.98 7.73 -6.86
C ALA A 37 13.15 7.72 -5.86
N ILE A 38 13.20 8.68 -4.94
CA ILE A 38 14.21 8.72 -3.87
C ILE A 38 13.97 7.60 -2.86
N ALA A 39 12.71 7.32 -2.52
CA ALA A 39 12.34 6.24 -1.63
C ALA A 39 12.73 4.86 -2.21
N VAL A 40 12.43 4.62 -3.49
CA VAL A 40 12.84 3.39 -4.20
C VAL A 40 14.36 3.27 -4.24
N TRP A 41 15.08 4.36 -4.52
CA TRP A 41 16.56 4.36 -4.49
C TRP A 41 17.12 4.06 -3.10
N ALA A 42 16.50 4.61 -2.04
CA ALA A 42 16.90 4.34 -0.68
C ALA A 42 16.64 2.88 -0.28
N THR A 43 15.52 2.30 -0.73
CA THR A 43 15.21 0.88 -0.52
C THR A 43 16.18 -0.03 -1.26
N ASP A 44 16.49 0.24 -2.53
CA ASP A 44 17.45 -0.53 -3.34
C ASP A 44 18.87 -0.49 -2.75
N ARG A 45 19.30 0.69 -2.26
CA ARG A 45 20.65 0.90 -1.76
C ARG A 45 20.87 0.39 -0.33
N TYR A 46 19.88 0.52 0.54
CA TYR A 46 20.03 0.17 1.96
C TYR A 46 19.33 -1.13 2.34
N GLY A 47 18.54 -1.73 1.44
CA GLY A 47 17.75 -2.94 1.73
C GLY A 47 16.70 -2.72 2.83
N ILE A 48 16.49 -1.47 3.26
CA ILE A 48 15.47 -1.11 4.23
C ILE A 48 14.19 -0.95 3.42
N ASP A 49 13.43 -2.02 3.39
CA ASP A 49 12.10 -2.02 2.78
C ASP A 49 11.12 -1.30 3.72
N ILE A 50 11.14 0.03 3.62
CA ILE A 50 10.26 0.91 4.38
C ILE A 50 8.79 0.69 3.94
N LEU A 51 8.55 0.11 2.75
CA LEU A 51 7.21 -0.29 2.27
C LEU A 51 6.73 -1.61 2.90
N ASN A 52 7.60 -2.59 3.11
CA ASN A 52 7.24 -3.80 3.87
C ASN A 52 6.83 -3.48 5.31
N LYS A 53 7.24 -2.31 5.83
CA LYS A 53 6.79 -1.85 7.14
C LYS A 53 5.26 -1.70 7.19
N GLU A 54 4.62 -1.31 6.10
CA GLU A 54 3.16 -1.25 6.02
C GLU A 54 2.56 -2.64 5.93
N ASP A 55 3.17 -3.56 5.18
CA ASP A 55 2.71 -4.94 5.05
C ASP A 55 2.74 -5.68 6.40
N ILE A 56 3.89 -5.58 7.07
CA ILE A 56 4.13 -6.15 8.40
C ILE A 56 3.28 -5.42 9.45
N ALA A 57 3.09 -4.10 9.33
CA ALA A 57 2.27 -3.33 10.28
C ALA A 57 0.79 -3.68 10.18
N TRP A 58 0.23 -3.89 8.98
CA TRP A 58 -1.18 -4.29 8.87
C TRP A 58 -1.39 -5.73 9.34
N ARG A 59 -0.44 -6.64 9.02
CA ARG A 59 -0.47 -8.03 9.53
C ARG A 59 -0.38 -8.07 11.05
N THR A 60 0.45 -7.21 11.64
CA THR A 60 0.57 -7.07 13.10
C THR A 60 -0.67 -6.42 13.72
N LYS A 61 -1.29 -5.45 13.04
CA LYS A 61 -2.48 -4.74 13.54
C LYS A 61 -3.76 -5.58 13.46
N TYR A 62 -3.87 -6.46 12.45
CA TYR A 62 -5.04 -7.33 12.22
C TYR A 62 -4.61 -8.79 12.06
N PRO A 63 -4.11 -9.44 13.13
CA PRO A 63 -3.54 -10.79 13.04
C PRO A 63 -4.58 -11.84 12.62
N ASN A 64 -5.86 -11.62 12.96
CA ASN A 64 -6.92 -12.55 12.63
C ASN A 64 -7.30 -12.52 11.14
N VAL A 65 -7.18 -11.35 10.49
CA VAL A 65 -7.42 -11.20 9.05
C VAL A 65 -6.25 -11.80 8.28
N ALA A 66 -5.02 -11.49 8.67
CA ALA A 66 -3.81 -12.06 8.07
C ALA A 66 -3.84 -13.60 8.09
N LYS A 67 -4.17 -14.21 9.25
CA LYS A 67 -4.28 -15.66 9.38
C LYS A 67 -5.34 -16.28 8.46
N ARG A 68 -6.47 -15.60 8.28
CA ARG A 68 -7.54 -16.06 7.38
C ARG A 68 -7.14 -15.97 5.91
N THR A 69 -6.39 -14.93 5.54
CA THR A 69 -5.83 -14.81 4.20
C THR A 69 -4.84 -15.94 3.91
N ASP A 70 -3.91 -16.20 4.83
CA ASP A 70 -2.93 -17.30 4.68
C ASP A 70 -3.63 -18.67 4.54
N GLU A 71 -4.65 -18.93 5.36
CA GLU A 71 -5.46 -20.17 5.30
C GLU A 71 -6.24 -20.31 3.98
N LEU A 72 -6.70 -19.19 3.40
CA LEU A 72 -7.38 -19.20 2.10
C LEU A 72 -6.40 -19.44 0.95
N GLU A 73 -5.22 -18.82 0.98
CA GLU A 73 -4.17 -19.02 -0.02
C GLU A 73 -3.67 -20.47 -0.03
N GLU A 74 -3.49 -21.08 1.14
CA GLU A 74 -3.11 -22.49 1.26
C GLU A 74 -4.15 -23.43 0.62
N ARG A 75 -5.44 -23.17 0.89
CA ARG A 75 -6.54 -23.94 0.30
C ARG A 75 -6.61 -23.79 -1.22
N ILE A 76 -6.41 -22.58 -1.74
CA ILE A 76 -6.38 -22.32 -3.18
C ILE A 76 -5.23 -23.09 -3.82
N ASN A 77 -4.03 -23.02 -3.24
CA ASN A 77 -2.86 -23.72 -3.77
C ASN A 77 -3.07 -25.25 -3.76
N PHE A 78 -3.63 -25.80 -2.70
CA PHE A 78 -4.00 -27.21 -2.65
C PHE A 78 -4.98 -27.59 -3.77
N LEU A 79 -6.03 -26.78 -3.98
CA LEU A 79 -7.01 -26.99 -5.05
C LEU A 79 -6.38 -26.88 -6.44
N GLU A 80 -5.50 -25.91 -6.67
CA GLU A 80 -4.76 -25.76 -7.93
C GLU A 80 -3.86 -26.97 -8.22
N LEU A 81 -3.16 -27.47 -7.20
CA LEU A 81 -2.35 -28.69 -7.32
C LEU A 81 -3.21 -29.92 -7.62
N GLU A 82 -4.38 -30.03 -6.99
CA GLU A 82 -5.32 -31.12 -7.23
C GLU A 82 -5.90 -31.05 -8.65
N ILE A 83 -6.34 -29.87 -9.10
CA ILE A 83 -6.80 -29.63 -10.47
C ILE A 83 -5.70 -29.99 -11.47
N ARG A 84 -4.46 -29.59 -11.20
CA ARG A 84 -3.31 -29.91 -12.05
C ARG A 84 -3.03 -31.42 -12.12
N ARG A 85 -3.18 -32.14 -11.00
CA ARG A 85 -3.08 -33.61 -10.96
C ARG A 85 -4.19 -34.27 -11.79
N LEU A 86 -5.43 -33.80 -11.65
CA LEU A 86 -6.58 -34.30 -12.42
C LEU A 86 -6.45 -34.02 -13.92
N GLN A 87 -5.90 -32.86 -14.30
CA GLN A 87 -5.65 -32.52 -15.70
C GLN A 87 -4.58 -33.43 -16.34
N LYS A 88 -3.52 -33.79 -15.61
CA LYS A 88 -2.51 -34.74 -16.09
C LYS A 88 -3.09 -36.14 -16.31
N GLY A 89 -3.87 -36.65 -15.37
CA GLY A 89 -4.49 -37.98 -15.49
C GLY A 89 -5.53 -38.09 -16.62
N LYS A 90 -6.07 -36.97 -17.11
CA LYS A 90 -7.03 -36.95 -18.23
C LYS A 90 -6.34 -36.93 -19.62
N GLY A 91 -5.04 -36.62 -19.66
CA GLY A 91 -4.23 -36.55 -20.90
C GLY A 91 -3.65 -37.90 -21.34
N ASP A 92 -3.43 -38.83 -20.40
CA ASP A 92 -2.84 -40.16 -20.67
C ASP A 92 -3.86 -41.22 -21.13
N GLY A 93 -5.14 -40.85 -21.25
CA GLY A 93 -6.25 -41.73 -21.64
C GLY A 93 -6.72 -41.57 -23.08
N LYS A 94 -5.88 -41.09 -24.00
CA LYS A 94 -6.21 -40.93 -25.42
C LYS A 94 -5.20 -41.62 -26.33
#